data_AF-A0A6I3FPK4-F1
#
_entry.id   AF-A0A6I3FPK4-F1
#
_cell.length_a   1.000
_cell.length_b   1.000
_cell.length_c   1.000
_cell.angle_alpha   90.00
_cell.angle_beta   90.00
_cell.angle_gamma   90.00
#
_symmetry.space_group_name_H-M   'P 1'
#
loop_
_entity.id
_entity.type
_entity.pdbx_description
1 polymer ?
#
loop_
_entity_poly.entity_id
_entity_poly.type
_entity_poly.pdbx_seq_one_letter_code
_entity_poly.pdbx_strand_id
1 'polypeptide(L)' 'RIRIGSGNHKAVIERVTFAGSVLRISLKLGPVTINAEVPNDETSVGLRDGQEVNIDVLPDAVRVLPLVS' A
#
# COMPACT_ATOMS: atom_id res chain seq x y z
N ARG A 1 -6.78 6.46 -0.07
CA ARG A 1 -6.95 5.43 0.96
C ARG A 1 -6.80 4.08 0.30
N ILE A 2 -5.75 3.37 0.70
CA ILE A 2 -5.46 2.00 0.29
C ILE A 2 -5.73 1.14 1.51
N ARG A 3 -6.41 0.01 1.34
CA ARG A 3 -6.57 -1.01 2.38
C ARG A 3 -5.62 -2.16 2.07
N ILE A 4 -4.84 -2.56 3.07
CA ILE A 4 -3.87 -3.65 2.97
C ILE A 4 -4.44 -4.87 3.68
N GLY A 5 -4.32 -6.05 3.08
CA GLY A 5 -4.91 -7.29 3.59
C GLY A 5 -6.35 -7.55 3.13
N SER A 6 -6.90 -6.69 2.27
CA SER A 6 -8.25 -6.83 1.69
C SER A 6 -8.21 -6.52 0.20
N GLY A 7 -9.12 -7.09 -0.58
CA GLY A 7 -9.27 -6.77 -2.01
C GLY A 7 -8.69 -7.81 -2.96
N ASN A 8 -8.63 -7.45 -4.25
CA ASN A 8 -8.31 -8.37 -5.34
C ASN A 8 -6.95 -8.10 -6.02
N HIS A 9 -6.27 -7.00 -5.67
CA HIS A 9 -4.99 -6.67 -6.29
C HIS A 9 -3.86 -7.27 -5.47
N LYS A 10 -3.14 -8.24 -6.02
CA LYS A 10 -1.93 -8.78 -5.39
C LYS A 10 -0.79 -7.77 -5.47
N ALA A 11 -0.13 -7.55 -4.35
CA ALA A 11 1.05 -6.72 -4.21
C ALA A 11 2.10 -7.42 -3.35
N VAL A 12 3.36 -7.04 -3.53
CA VAL A 12 4.45 -7.46 -2.64
C VAL A 12 4.90 -6.26 -1.82
N ILE A 13 5.00 -6.42 -0.50
CA ILE A 13 5.62 -5.41 0.36
C ILE A 13 7.12 -5.39 0.07
N GLU A 14 7.60 -4.35 -0.61
CA GLU A 14 9.04 -4.18 -0.85
C GLU A 14 9.75 -3.65 0.38
N ARG A 15 9.07 -2.79 1.16
CA ARG A 15 9.63 -2.18 2.36
C ARG A 15 8.56 -1.67 3.30
N VAL A 16 8.73 -1.91 4.59
CA VAL A 16 8.02 -1.27 5.70
C VAL A 16 8.98 -0.35 6.44
N THR A 17 8.60 0.91 6.62
CA THR A 17 9.38 1.91 7.37
C THR A 17 8.53 2.50 8.48
N PHE A 18 9.01 2.37 9.71
CA PHE A 18 8.38 2.99 10.86
C PHE A 18 8.59 4.51 10.87
N ALA A 19 7.51 5.26 11.03
CA ALA A 19 7.52 6.73 11.06
C ALA A 19 6.64 7.27 12.20
N GLY A 20 6.79 6.71 13.41
CA GLY A 20 6.06 7.14 14.60
C GLY A 20 4.66 6.53 14.67
N SER A 21 3.61 7.35 14.51
CA SER A 21 2.22 6.87 14.56
C SER A 21 1.76 6.16 13.29
N VAL A 22 2.61 6.11 12.26
CA VAL A 22 2.31 5.48 10.97
C VAL A 22 3.46 4.60 10.49
N LEU A 23 3.12 3.63 9.66
CA LEU A 23 4.04 2.86 8.83
C LEU A 23 3.95 3.36 7.39
N ARG A 24 5.11 3.61 6.78
CA ARG A 24 5.24 3.85 5.35
C ARG A 24 5.56 2.53 4.67
N ILE A 25 4.75 2.14 3.71
CA ILE A 25 4.86 0.86 3.03
C ILE A 25 5.02 1.09 1.54
N SER A 26 6.10 0.57 0.98
CA SER A 26 6.31 0.49 -0.47
C SER A 26 5.77 -0.85 -0.95
N LEU A 27 4.85 -0.80 -1.90
CA LEU A 27 4.12 -1.94 -2.45
C LEU A 27 4.42 -2.07 -3.94
N LYS A 28 4.85 -3.24 -4.38
CA LYS A 28 5.02 -3.56 -5.79
C LYS A 28 3.76 -4.20 -6.36
N LEU A 29 3.19 -3.58 -7.38
CA LEU A 29 2.06 -4.07 -8.16
C LEU A 29 2.48 -4.24 -9.61
N GLY A 30 2.83 -5.47 -9.98
CA GLY A 30 3.39 -5.75 -11.30
C GLY A 30 4.64 -4.90 -11.56
N PRO A 31 4.65 -4.01 -12.58
CA PRO A 31 5.80 -3.16 -12.90
C PRO A 31 5.84 -1.85 -12.11
N VAL A 32 4.82 -1.52 -11.31
CA VAL A 32 4.71 -0.23 -10.61
C VAL A 32 4.94 -0.40 -9.11
N THR A 33 5.68 0.53 -8.52
CA THR A 33 5.75 0.67 -7.05
C THR A 33 4.84 1.82 -6.61
N ILE A 34 4.00 1.56 -5.61
CA ILE A 34 3.17 2.56 -4.94
C ILE A 34 3.58 2.67 -3.48
N ASN A 35 3.42 3.85 -2.90
CA ASN A 35 3.66 4.08 -1.47
C ASN A 35 2.34 4.30 -0.75
N ALA A 36 2.18 3.65 0.40
CA ALA A 36 1.04 3.77 1.27
C ALA A 36 1.47 4.19 2.68
N GLU A 37 0.63 4.95 3.36
CA GLU A 37 0.74 5.22 4.79
C GLU A 37 -0.40 4.47 5.50
N VAL A 38 -0.04 3.73 6.55
CA VAL A 38 -0.97 2.95 7.38
C VAL A 38 -0.75 3.30 8.85
N PRO A 39 -1.79 3.31 9.69
CA PRO A 39 -1.62 3.47 11.13
C PRO A 39 -0.67 2.42 11.70
N ASN A 40 0.20 2.83 12.63
CA ASN A 40 1.01 1.91 13.40
C ASN A 40 0.22 1.45 14.64
N ASP A 41 -0.71 0.53 14.43
CA ASP A 41 -1.56 -0.08 15.47
C ASP A 41 -1.59 -1.61 15.34
N GLU A 42 -2.45 -2.26 16.13
CA GLU A 42 -2.59 -3.72 16.16
C GLU A 42 -2.91 -4.35 14.78
N THR A 43 -3.53 -3.60 13.87
CA THR A 43 -3.88 -4.08 12.53
C THR A 43 -2.67 -4.16 11.59
N SER A 44 -1.56 -3.51 11.96
CA SER A 44 -0.34 -3.39 11.16
C SER A 44 0.79 -4.35 11.57
N VAL A 45 0.63 -5.06 12.69
CA VAL A 45 1.64 -5.94 13.32
C VAL A 45 2.14 -7.06 12.40
N GLY A 46 1.32 -7.46 11.43
CA GLY A 46 1.64 -8.52 10.48
C GLY A 46 2.43 -8.08 9.24
N LEU A 47 2.59 -6.77 8.99
CA LEU A 47 3.14 -6.25 7.74
C LEU A 47 4.67 -6.32 7.73
N ARG A 48 5.25 -7.02 6.75
CA ARG A 48 6.70 -7.28 6.68
C ARG A 48 7.23 -7.23 5.26
N ASP A 49 8.51 -6.91 5.12
CA ASP A 49 9.23 -6.95 3.85
C ASP A 49 9.18 -8.34 3.22
N GLY A 50 8.95 -8.39 1.91
CA GLY A 50 8.82 -9.61 1.11
C GLY A 50 7.46 -10.30 1.21
N GLN A 51 6.53 -9.80 2.03
CA GLN A 51 5.21 -10.40 2.18
C GLN A 51 4.32 -10.12 0.97
N GLU A 52 3.66 -11.17 0.46
CA GLU A 52 2.55 -11.02 -0.49
C GLU A 52 1.28 -10.62 0.25
N VAL A 53 0.63 -9.56 -0.23
CA VAL A 53 -0.61 -9.05 0.33
C VAL A 53 -1.61 -8.73 -0.77
N ASN A 54 -2.89 -8.83 -0.45
CA ASN A 54 -3.94 -8.25 -1.27
C ASN A 54 -4.17 -6.80 -0.85
N ILE A 55 -4.38 -5.93 -1.82
CA ILE A 55 -4.76 -4.55 -1.56
C ILE A 55 -6.04 -4.17 -2.30
N ASP A 56 -6.72 -3.20 -1.72
CA ASP A 56 -7.86 -2.53 -2.31
C ASP A 56 -7.59 -1.02 -2.35
N VAL A 57 -7.87 -0.41 -3.49
CA VAL A 57 -7.72 1.03 -3.68
C VAL A 57 -9.10 1.62 -3.79
N LEU A 58 -9.49 2.43 -2.81
CA LEU A 58 -10.83 3.01 -2.79
C LEU A 58 -11.00 4.03 -3.94
N PRO A 59 -12.13 4.05 -4.66
CA PRO A 59 -12.32 4.94 -5.81
C PRO A 59 -12.18 6.43 -5.49
N ASP A 60 -12.63 6.84 -4.30
CA ASP A 60 -12.54 8.22 -3.79
C ASP A 60 -11.11 8.70 -3.54
N ALA A 61 -10.15 7.77 -3.56
CA ALA A 61 -8.73 8.05 -3.36
C ALA A 61 -7.92 8.23 -4.63
N VAL A 62 -8.53 8.03 -5.80
CA VAL A 62 -7.83 8.03 -7.08
C VAL A 62 -8.06 9.37 -7.77
N ARG A 63 -6.96 10.02 -8.17
CA ARG A 63 -7.00 11.19 -9.05
C ARG A 63 -6.45 10.82 -10.41
N VAL A 64 -7.28 10.94 -11.45
CA VAL A 64 -6.84 10.76 -12.83
C VAL A 64 -6.23 12.07 -13.32
N LEU A 65 -5.00 11.99 -13.83
CA LEU A 65 -4.33 13.11 -14.48
C LEU A 65 -4.47 12.94 -16.00
N PRO A 66 -4.78 14.00 -16.75
CA PRO A 66 -4.76 13.93 -18.20
C PRO A 66 -3.33 13.65 -18.68
N LEU A 67 -3.17 12.75 -19.66
CA LEU A 67 -1.90 12.65 -20.38
C LEU A 67 -1.73 13.94 -21.17
N VAL A 68 -0.75 14.74 -20.78
CA VAL A 68 -0.27 15.84 -21.62
C VAL A 68 0.42 15.22 -22.84
N SER A 69 -0.27 15.29 -23.97
CA SER A 69 0.20 14.94 -25.31
C SER A 69 1.16 15.99 -25.84
#